data_AF-A0AB36YZZ9-F1
#
_entry.id   AF-A0AB36YZZ9-F1
#
_cell.length_a   1.000
_cell.length_b   1.000
_cell.length_c   1.000
_cell.angle_alpha   90.00
_cell.angle_beta   90.00
_cell.angle_gamma   90.00
#
_symmetry.space_group_name_H-M   'P 1'
#
loop_
_entity.id
_entity.type
_entity.pdbx_description
1 polymer ?
#
loop_
_entity_poly.entity_id
_entity_poly.type
_entity_poly.pdbx_seq_one_letter_code
_entity_poly.pdbx_strand_id
1 'polypeptide(L)'
;MDNVINLLTYKHQIILQGPPGTGKTRLAKLIAEDMIRSKVIGHPEEIIDSELKKFDSTSDHIQATRKLHQRLRNEFLEQFPKESLNQQLTLDKYCTGTGDRDNFCWWIERGLQPLGYYFPGSSRSYQIYWKKSTQEYSKHGFIKNTVNDEDAMKEVAKLLHNLVNQKNIDETAKYFGDSFILKILNTYYPLEYFPINSEKMIDHALKIFKVDYSALNLFEKNRKLYEVYVEKKTKFNLDITAFEFSNLLSSNFNLKTGEDISAENEVVSQGEYQIIQFHPAYSYEDFVRGIVAETDDNGNISYKVENKVLAKFAKKAQENPNGKYVLIIDEINRANLPSVLGELIYALEYRGEAVTTMYEFEEKREITLPHNLYIIGTMNTADRSAEHIDYAIRRRFAFYNVLPDQSVISHDKALIIFKQIVQLFEQHMSSDFKKEDVMIGHSYFIIENDEELKVKLDYEIKPILKEYLKDGILNESASTDIENLKV
;
A
#
# COMPACT_ATOMS: atom_id res chain seq x y z
N MET A 1 -12.41 -24.72 0.67
CA MET A 1 -11.49 -23.56 0.76
C MET A 1 -11.15 -23.05 -0.62
N ASP A 2 -10.72 -23.91 -1.54
CA ASP A 2 -10.30 -23.56 -2.91
C ASP A 2 -11.32 -22.72 -3.70
N ASN A 3 -12.61 -23.05 -3.63
CA ASN A 3 -13.66 -22.24 -4.27
C ASN A 3 -13.66 -20.78 -3.79
N VAL A 4 -13.41 -20.55 -2.50
CA VAL A 4 -13.39 -19.20 -1.91
C VAL A 4 -12.13 -18.46 -2.36
N ILE A 5 -10.97 -19.14 -2.38
CA ILE A 5 -9.72 -18.58 -2.88
C ILE A 5 -9.83 -18.21 -4.37
N ASN A 6 -10.44 -19.06 -5.19
CA ASN A 6 -10.66 -18.80 -6.62
C ASN A 6 -11.57 -17.58 -6.82
N LEU A 7 -12.66 -17.50 -6.05
CA LEU A 7 -13.58 -16.36 -6.09
C LEU A 7 -12.90 -15.07 -5.63
N LEU A 8 -12.11 -15.11 -4.56
CA LEU A 8 -11.33 -13.99 -4.06
C LEU A 8 -10.23 -13.56 -5.03
N THR A 9 -9.57 -14.51 -5.70
CA THR A 9 -8.55 -14.22 -6.72
C THR A 9 -9.17 -13.52 -7.93
N TYR A 10 -10.40 -13.90 -8.31
CA TYR A 10 -11.13 -13.28 -9.41
C TYR A 10 -11.71 -11.90 -9.05
N LYS A 11 -12.29 -11.75 -7.85
CA LYS A 11 -13.00 -10.52 -7.44
C LYS A 11 -12.18 -9.55 -6.62
N HIS A 12 -11.01 -9.94 -6.11
CA HIS A 12 -10.19 -9.20 -5.15
C HIS A 12 -10.85 -8.87 -3.80
N GLN A 13 -12.17 -8.98 -3.68
CA GLN A 13 -12.89 -8.75 -2.43
C GLN A 13 -14.08 -9.69 -2.26
N ILE A 14 -14.24 -10.20 -1.04
CA ILE A 14 -15.30 -11.14 -0.69
C ILE A 14 -15.84 -10.82 0.70
N ILE A 15 -17.13 -11.06 0.92
CA ILE A 15 -17.76 -11.07 2.23
C ILE A 15 -18.17 -12.49 2.54
N LEU A 16 -17.55 -13.06 3.58
CA LEU A 16 -17.97 -14.31 4.19
C LEU A 16 -19.13 -13.98 5.12
N GLN A 17 -20.34 -14.41 4.75
CA GLN A 17 -21.55 -14.14 5.52
C GLN A 17 -22.17 -15.43 6.02
N GLY A 18 -22.89 -15.33 7.13
CA GLY A 18 -23.62 -16.47 7.68
C GLY A 18 -23.91 -16.28 9.16
N PRO A 19 -24.58 -17.25 9.78
CA PRO A 19 -25.08 -17.13 11.12
C PRO A 19 -23.94 -17.17 12.15
N PRO A 20 -24.19 -16.79 13.42
CA PRO A 20 -23.14 -16.77 14.44
C PRO A 20 -22.54 -18.16 14.65
N GLY A 21 -21.24 -18.20 14.93
CA GLY A 21 -20.53 -19.45 15.25
C GLY A 21 -20.24 -20.39 14.06
N THR A 22 -20.25 -19.88 12.84
CA THR A 22 -19.88 -20.66 11.63
C THR A 22 -18.40 -20.60 11.26
N GLY A 23 -17.58 -19.96 12.09
CA GLY A 23 -16.13 -19.91 11.89
C GLY A 23 -15.66 -18.99 10.76
N LYS A 24 -16.46 -17.99 10.33
CA LYS A 24 -16.13 -17.05 9.24
C LYS A 24 -14.76 -16.40 9.39
N THR A 25 -14.47 -15.81 10.55
CA THR A 25 -13.19 -15.15 10.84
C THR A 25 -12.03 -16.14 10.83
N ARG A 26 -12.24 -17.39 11.30
CA ARG A 26 -11.25 -18.47 11.19
C ARG A 26 -11.00 -18.84 9.73
N LEU A 27 -12.06 -19.00 8.93
CA LEU A 27 -11.94 -19.28 7.50
C LEU A 27 -11.20 -18.17 6.75
N ALA A 28 -11.50 -16.90 7.06
CA ALA A 28 -10.79 -15.74 6.51
C ALA A 28 -9.28 -15.80 6.80
N LYS A 29 -8.90 -16.13 8.04
CA LYS A 29 -7.49 -16.30 8.44
C LYS A 29 -6.81 -17.42 7.65
N LEU A 30 -7.44 -18.59 7.56
CA LEU A 30 -6.88 -19.74 6.81
C LEU A 30 -6.70 -19.41 5.32
N ILE A 31 -7.65 -18.70 4.72
CA ILE A 31 -7.53 -18.22 3.33
C ILE A 31 -6.37 -17.24 3.19
N ALA A 32 -6.26 -16.27 4.10
CA ALA A 32 -5.19 -15.30 4.08
C ALA A 32 -3.82 -15.98 4.23
N GLU A 33 -3.66 -16.85 5.22
CA GLU A 33 -2.45 -17.64 5.46
C GLU A 33 -2.03 -18.45 4.23
N ASP A 34 -2.97 -19.12 3.56
CA ASP A 34 -2.65 -19.88 2.33
C ASP A 34 -2.25 -18.97 1.17
N MET A 35 -2.93 -17.82 1.01
CA MET A 35 -2.64 -16.86 -0.05
C MET A 35 -1.27 -16.18 0.11
N ILE A 36 -0.83 -15.90 1.33
CA ILE A 36 0.45 -15.23 1.59
C ILE A 36 1.65 -16.18 1.64
N ARG A 37 1.43 -17.50 1.49
CA ARG A 37 2.52 -18.49 1.49
C ARG A 37 3.56 -18.12 0.45
N SER A 38 4.82 -18.13 0.91
CA SER A 38 5.99 -17.91 0.07
C SER A 38 6.07 -18.94 -1.05
N LYS A 39 6.26 -18.46 -2.29
CA LYS A 39 6.46 -19.27 -3.49
C LYS A 39 7.56 -18.65 -4.33
N VAL A 40 8.39 -19.49 -4.92
CA VAL A 40 9.36 -19.05 -5.94
C VAL A 40 8.59 -18.78 -7.23
N ILE A 41 8.74 -17.56 -7.76
CA ILE A 41 8.09 -17.11 -9.00
C ILE A 41 9.00 -17.36 -10.21
N GLY A 42 10.31 -17.17 -10.06
CA GLY A 42 11.29 -17.35 -11.12
C GLY A 42 12.57 -16.56 -10.86
N HIS A 43 13.40 -16.37 -11.89
CA HIS A 43 14.62 -15.58 -11.77
C HIS A 43 14.37 -14.11 -12.16
N PRO A 44 14.92 -13.12 -11.42
CA PRO A 44 14.66 -11.70 -11.64
C PRO A 44 14.96 -11.23 -13.07
N GLU A 45 16.12 -11.62 -13.60
CA GLU A 45 16.54 -11.22 -14.95
C GLU A 45 15.64 -11.80 -16.05
N GLU A 46 15.13 -13.02 -15.88
CA GLU A 46 14.23 -13.67 -16.84
C GLU A 46 12.86 -12.98 -16.88
N ILE A 47 12.36 -12.53 -15.73
CA ILE A 47 11.13 -11.75 -15.63
C ILE A 47 11.29 -10.45 -16.42
N ILE A 48 12.40 -9.72 -16.22
CA ILE A 48 12.68 -8.50 -16.99
C ILE A 48 12.82 -8.78 -18.49
N ASP A 49 13.55 -9.81 -18.86
CA ASP A 49 13.69 -10.21 -20.28
C ASP A 49 12.33 -10.57 -20.90
N SER A 50 11.39 -11.12 -20.13
CA SER A 50 10.01 -11.36 -20.55
C SER A 50 9.20 -10.06 -20.70
N GLU A 51 9.26 -9.16 -19.73
CA GLU A 51 8.51 -7.90 -19.77
C GLU A 51 9.01 -6.96 -20.88
N LEU A 52 10.32 -6.93 -21.13
CA LEU A 52 10.91 -6.19 -22.24
C LEU A 52 10.37 -6.66 -23.60
N LYS A 53 10.15 -7.97 -23.79
CA LYS A 53 9.56 -8.50 -25.04
C LYS A 53 8.12 -8.05 -25.26
N LYS A 54 7.39 -7.71 -24.18
CA LYS A 54 6.00 -7.25 -24.22
C LYS A 54 5.89 -5.72 -24.31
N PHE A 55 7.00 -5.01 -24.16
CA PHE A 55 7.01 -3.56 -24.09
C PHE A 55 6.57 -2.93 -25.42
N ASP A 56 5.50 -2.14 -25.38
CA ASP A 56 4.99 -1.39 -26.52
C ASP A 56 5.27 0.11 -26.37
N SER A 57 6.32 0.55 -27.06
CA SER A 57 6.70 1.97 -27.14
C SER A 57 5.65 2.85 -27.85
N THR A 58 4.71 2.28 -28.60
CA THR A 58 3.74 3.03 -29.42
C THR A 58 2.45 3.38 -28.67
N SER A 59 2.25 2.84 -27.47
CA SER A 59 1.05 3.12 -26.68
C SER A 59 0.87 4.61 -26.35
N ASP A 60 -0.38 5.10 -26.41
CA ASP A 60 -0.71 6.51 -26.19
C ASP A 60 -0.25 7.00 -24.82
N HIS A 61 -0.34 6.15 -23.80
CA HIS A 61 0.13 6.45 -22.45
C HIS A 61 1.63 6.71 -22.42
N ILE A 62 2.45 5.82 -23.01
CA ILE A 62 3.91 5.99 -23.07
C ILE A 62 4.28 7.26 -23.83
N GLN A 63 3.62 7.53 -24.96
CA GLN A 63 3.86 8.74 -25.75
C GLN A 63 3.50 10.03 -24.99
N ALA A 64 2.40 10.02 -24.23
CA ALA A 64 2.01 11.15 -23.37
C ALA A 64 3.04 11.38 -22.24
N THR A 65 3.50 10.30 -21.57
CA THR A 65 4.54 10.39 -20.53
C THR A 65 5.84 10.95 -21.08
N ARG A 66 6.30 10.49 -22.25
CA ARG A 66 7.51 11.01 -22.90
C ARG A 66 7.43 12.50 -23.20
N LYS A 67 6.29 12.96 -23.76
CA LYS A 67 6.06 14.39 -24.04
C LYS A 67 6.08 15.23 -22.77
N LEU A 68 5.44 14.75 -21.70
CA LEU A 68 5.48 15.42 -20.39
C LEU A 68 6.92 15.52 -19.87
N HIS A 69 7.69 14.43 -19.95
CA HIS A 69 9.05 14.40 -19.43
C HIS A 69 9.97 15.34 -20.20
N GLN A 70 9.86 15.35 -21.53
CA GLN A 70 10.61 16.27 -22.36
C GLN A 70 10.25 17.73 -22.04
N ARG A 71 8.96 18.04 -21.91
CA ARG A 71 8.50 19.39 -21.56
C ARG A 71 9.06 19.86 -20.22
N LEU A 72 8.87 19.07 -19.15
CA LEU A 72 9.35 19.44 -17.81
C LEU A 72 10.87 19.62 -17.75
N ARG A 73 11.63 18.75 -18.44
CA ARG A 73 13.08 18.90 -18.50
C ARG A 73 13.49 20.16 -19.26
N ASN A 74 12.84 20.45 -20.40
CA ASN A 74 13.14 21.65 -21.17
C ASN A 74 12.83 22.92 -20.38
N GLU A 75 11.65 23.00 -19.73
CA GLU A 75 11.28 24.11 -18.85
C GLU A 75 12.33 24.33 -17.76
N PHE A 76 12.80 23.25 -17.11
CA PHE A 76 13.86 23.34 -16.11
C PHE A 76 15.19 23.84 -16.69
N LEU A 77 15.64 23.29 -17.83
CA LEU A 77 16.92 23.65 -18.44
C LEU A 77 16.94 25.06 -19.03
N GLU A 78 15.78 25.58 -19.44
CA GLU A 78 15.62 26.98 -19.87
C GLU A 78 15.80 27.96 -18.70
N GLN A 79 15.27 27.61 -17.53
CA GLN A 79 15.41 28.43 -16.32
C GLN A 79 16.80 28.30 -15.68
N PHE A 80 17.37 27.09 -15.73
CA PHE A 80 18.66 26.76 -15.13
C PHE A 80 19.62 26.21 -16.19
N PRO A 81 20.07 27.03 -17.17
CA PRO A 81 21.03 26.57 -18.16
C PRO A 81 22.35 26.20 -17.50
N LYS A 82 22.92 25.09 -17.93
CA LYS A 82 24.16 24.54 -17.38
C LYS A 82 25.29 25.59 -17.38
N GLU A 83 25.45 26.32 -18.47
CA GLU A 83 26.55 27.23 -18.78
C GLU A 83 26.50 28.52 -17.96
N SER A 84 25.31 28.95 -17.55
CA SER A 84 25.09 30.17 -16.76
C SER A 84 24.49 29.89 -15.37
N LEU A 85 24.49 28.62 -14.92
CA LEU A 85 23.84 28.21 -13.68
C LEU A 85 24.28 29.04 -12.47
N ASN A 86 25.57 29.34 -12.34
CA ASN A 86 26.09 30.15 -11.24
C ASN A 86 25.58 31.60 -11.23
N GLN A 87 25.17 32.13 -12.39
CA GLN A 87 24.60 33.47 -12.52
C GLN A 87 23.09 33.48 -12.24
N GLN A 88 22.41 32.37 -12.52
CA GLN A 88 20.96 32.22 -12.36
C GLN A 88 20.53 31.83 -10.94
N LEU A 89 21.42 31.16 -10.18
CA LEU A 89 21.12 30.72 -8.82
C LEU A 89 21.30 31.85 -7.79
N THR A 90 20.32 32.76 -7.75
CA THR A 90 20.13 33.71 -6.65
C THR A 90 19.38 33.05 -5.48
N LEU A 91 19.30 33.73 -4.34
CA LEU A 91 18.62 33.20 -3.15
C LEU A 91 17.17 32.81 -3.42
N ASP A 92 16.42 33.65 -4.15
CA ASP A 92 15.04 33.42 -4.56
C ASP A 92 14.90 32.30 -5.60
N LYS A 93 15.86 32.18 -6.52
CA LYS A 93 15.88 31.14 -7.55
C LYS A 93 16.46 29.81 -7.09
N TYR A 94 17.02 29.72 -5.87
CA TYR A 94 17.52 28.47 -5.30
C TYR A 94 16.67 27.95 -4.13
N CYS A 95 16.32 28.80 -3.17
CA CYS A 95 15.82 28.35 -1.87
C CYS A 95 14.37 27.87 -1.91
N THR A 96 14.11 26.72 -1.27
CA THR A 96 12.75 26.28 -0.91
C THR A 96 12.25 27.02 0.33
N GLY A 97 10.93 27.01 0.54
CA GLY A 97 10.29 27.50 1.77
C GLY A 97 9.65 28.89 1.67
N THR A 98 9.93 29.66 0.62
CA THR A 98 9.31 30.97 0.35
C THR A 98 7.84 30.87 -0.10
N GLY A 99 7.40 29.68 -0.50
CA GLY A 99 6.08 29.45 -1.10
C GLY A 99 6.09 29.49 -2.63
N ASP A 100 7.21 29.91 -3.21
CA ASP A 100 7.41 29.86 -4.66
C ASP A 100 7.65 28.42 -5.13
N ARG A 101 7.05 28.09 -6.27
CA ARG A 101 7.17 26.81 -6.98
C ARG A 101 8.06 26.93 -8.22
N ASP A 102 8.85 27.99 -8.32
CA ASP A 102 9.71 28.25 -9.49
C ASP A 102 11.16 28.55 -9.10
N ASN A 103 11.72 27.68 -8.25
CA ASN A 103 13.13 27.70 -7.83
C ASN A 103 13.79 26.33 -8.02
N PHE A 104 15.12 26.32 -8.06
CA PHE A 104 15.94 25.15 -8.37
C PHE A 104 15.65 23.96 -7.44
N CYS A 105 15.64 24.18 -6.13
CA CYS A 105 15.41 23.09 -5.18
C CYS A 105 13.99 22.53 -5.29
N TRP A 106 12.98 23.37 -5.50
CA TRP A 106 11.61 22.93 -5.76
C TRP A 106 11.52 22.09 -7.05
N TRP A 107 12.17 22.53 -8.14
CA TRP A 107 12.18 21.78 -9.38
C TRP A 107 12.84 20.41 -9.23
N ILE A 108 13.99 20.34 -8.55
CA ILE A 108 14.70 19.08 -8.28
C ILE A 108 13.86 18.13 -7.42
N GLU A 109 13.17 18.64 -6.40
CA GLU A 109 12.37 17.82 -5.48
C GLU A 109 10.99 17.43 -6.07
N ARG A 110 10.29 18.38 -6.66
CA ARG A 110 8.85 18.27 -7.01
C ARG A 110 8.59 18.41 -8.50
N GLY A 111 9.09 19.48 -9.13
CA GLY A 111 8.81 19.76 -10.55
C GLY A 111 9.26 18.63 -11.48
N LEU A 112 10.41 18.02 -11.17
CA LEU A 112 10.99 16.90 -11.93
C LEU A 112 10.73 15.53 -11.29
N GLN A 113 9.80 15.43 -10.33
CA GLN A 113 9.40 14.14 -9.74
C GLN A 113 8.98 13.11 -10.81
N PRO A 114 8.25 13.47 -11.88
CA PRO A 114 7.90 12.50 -12.93
C PRO A 114 9.13 11.89 -13.62
N LEU A 115 10.28 12.57 -13.61
CA LEU A 115 11.53 12.08 -14.22
C LEU A 115 12.41 11.29 -13.24
N GLY A 116 11.91 10.97 -12.04
CA GLY A 116 12.61 10.20 -11.02
C GLY A 116 12.46 10.84 -9.65
N TYR A 117 12.07 10.04 -8.66
CA TYR A 117 11.82 10.53 -7.31
C TYR A 117 13.11 10.94 -6.58
N TYR A 118 13.04 12.03 -5.83
CA TYR A 118 14.07 12.48 -4.89
C TYR A 118 13.39 13.13 -3.68
N PHE A 119 13.89 12.84 -2.48
CA PHE A 119 13.45 13.49 -1.25
C PHE A 119 14.65 13.80 -0.37
N PRO A 120 14.83 15.06 0.07
CA PRO A 120 16.03 15.48 0.79
C PRO A 120 16.08 15.02 2.26
N GLY A 121 14.96 14.54 2.83
CA GLY A 121 14.82 14.23 4.25
C GLY A 121 14.74 15.47 5.16
N SER A 122 15.52 16.50 4.85
CA SER A 122 15.56 17.79 5.56
C SER A 122 15.93 18.91 4.60
N SER A 123 15.37 20.11 4.79
CA SER A 123 15.78 21.31 4.04
C SER A 123 17.26 21.66 4.22
N ARG A 124 17.90 21.17 5.30
CA ARG A 124 19.35 21.33 5.52
C ARG A 124 20.20 20.71 4.42
N SER A 125 19.68 19.70 3.72
CA SER A 125 20.38 19.04 2.61
C SER A 125 20.69 20.01 1.45
N TYR A 126 19.92 21.10 1.32
CA TYR A 126 20.15 22.15 0.33
C TYR A 126 21.19 23.19 0.77
N GLN A 127 21.80 23.06 1.95
CA GLN A 127 22.77 24.00 2.54
C GLN A 127 22.20 25.38 2.91
N ILE A 128 21.35 25.97 2.09
CA ILE A 128 20.64 27.23 2.33
C ILE A 128 19.16 27.08 1.99
N TYR A 129 18.28 27.55 2.89
CA TYR A 129 16.84 27.49 2.69
C TYR A 129 16.11 28.59 3.46
N TRP A 130 14.88 28.91 3.07
CA TRP A 130 14.05 29.90 3.76
C TRP A 130 13.37 29.29 4.99
N LYS A 131 13.61 29.85 6.17
CA LYS A 131 12.98 29.40 7.41
C LYS A 131 11.74 30.22 7.71
N LYS A 132 10.56 29.65 7.42
CA LYS A 132 9.26 30.32 7.61
C LYS A 132 9.03 30.87 9.02
N SER A 133 9.53 30.20 10.06
CA SER A 133 9.30 30.64 11.45
C SER A 133 10.05 31.92 11.82
N THR A 134 11.20 32.18 11.18
CA THR A 134 12.01 33.38 11.42
C THR A 134 11.93 34.39 10.28
N GLN A 135 11.36 34.01 9.13
CA GLN A 135 11.33 34.82 7.91
C GLN A 135 12.75 35.25 7.48
N GLU A 136 13.71 34.32 7.57
CA GLU A 136 15.11 34.54 7.25
C GLU A 136 15.72 33.31 6.54
N TYR A 137 16.81 33.52 5.81
CA TYR A 137 17.60 32.43 5.24
C TYR A 137 18.40 31.71 6.32
N SER A 138 18.32 30.38 6.33
CA SER A 138 19.09 29.53 7.23
C SER A 138 20.21 28.85 6.46
N LYS A 139 21.45 29.01 6.95
CA LYS A 139 22.67 28.44 6.37
C LYS A 139 23.15 27.24 7.18
N HIS A 140 23.59 26.18 6.50
CA HIS A 140 24.08 24.93 7.05
C HIS A 140 25.34 24.47 6.35
N GLY A 141 25.96 23.41 6.89
CA GLY A 141 27.17 22.82 6.33
C GLY A 141 28.31 23.83 6.20
N PHE A 142 28.96 23.85 5.04
CA PHE A 142 30.18 24.62 4.81
C PHE A 142 29.96 26.14 4.73
N ILE A 143 28.74 26.59 4.44
CA ILE A 143 28.38 28.01 4.37
C ILE A 143 27.77 28.56 5.68
N LYS A 144 27.69 27.74 6.72
CA LYS A 144 27.03 28.10 7.99
C LYS A 144 27.56 29.40 8.60
N ASN A 145 28.86 29.64 8.48
CA ASN A 145 29.54 30.80 9.08
C ASN A 145 29.71 31.98 8.12
N THR A 146 29.23 31.88 6.89
CA THR A 146 29.30 32.98 5.93
C THR A 146 28.35 34.09 6.37
N VAL A 147 28.85 35.30 6.57
CA VAL A 147 28.07 36.41 7.15
C VAL A 147 26.94 36.84 6.22
N ASN A 148 27.25 37.07 4.94
CA ASN A 148 26.30 37.53 3.94
C ASN A 148 25.64 36.35 3.21
N ASP A 149 24.31 36.40 3.05
CA ASP A 149 23.54 35.31 2.42
C ASP A 149 23.79 35.19 0.92
N GLU A 150 24.01 36.30 0.21
CA GLU A 150 24.34 36.29 -1.22
C GLU A 150 25.71 35.67 -1.47
N ASP A 151 26.69 35.94 -0.60
CA ASP A 151 28.01 35.31 -0.72
C ASP A 151 27.94 33.82 -0.41
N ALA A 152 27.11 33.40 0.55
CA ALA A 152 26.84 31.99 0.80
C ALA A 152 26.20 31.31 -0.43
N MET A 153 25.25 32.00 -1.08
CA MET A 153 24.59 31.50 -2.28
C MET A 153 25.57 31.38 -3.45
N LYS A 154 26.48 32.35 -3.66
CA LYS A 154 27.51 32.25 -4.71
C LYS A 154 28.40 31.02 -4.56
N GLU A 155 28.76 30.65 -3.34
CA GLU A 155 29.57 29.44 -3.09
C GLU A 155 28.80 28.16 -3.43
N VAL A 156 27.52 28.07 -3.04
CA VAL A 156 26.64 26.96 -3.42
C VAL A 156 26.46 26.90 -4.95
N ALA A 157 26.17 28.03 -5.58
CA ALA A 157 25.95 28.14 -7.01
C ALA A 157 27.21 27.74 -7.80
N LYS A 158 28.40 28.09 -7.32
CA LYS A 158 29.69 27.70 -7.90
C LYS A 158 29.91 26.19 -7.84
N LEU A 159 29.63 25.54 -6.70
CA LEU A 159 29.74 24.08 -6.58
C LEU A 159 28.79 23.37 -7.56
N LEU A 160 27.51 23.78 -7.59
CA LEU A 160 26.53 23.18 -8.49
C LEU A 160 26.86 23.44 -9.97
N HIS A 161 27.35 24.63 -10.29
CA HIS A 161 27.84 24.95 -11.64
C HIS A 161 29.03 24.07 -12.05
N ASN A 162 29.99 23.85 -11.15
CA ASN A 162 31.11 22.94 -11.40
C ASN A 162 30.66 21.48 -11.51
N LEU A 163 29.69 21.05 -10.71
CA LEU A 163 29.07 19.72 -10.84
C LEU A 163 28.48 19.55 -12.24
N VAL A 164 27.63 20.47 -12.69
CA VAL A 164 26.94 20.30 -13.98
C VAL A 164 27.88 20.51 -15.15
N ASN A 165 28.91 21.37 -15.08
CA ASN A 165 29.84 21.63 -16.19
C ASN A 165 31.00 20.67 -16.28
N GLN A 166 31.59 20.32 -15.14
CA GLN A 166 32.86 19.59 -15.06
C GLN A 166 32.69 18.21 -14.44
N LYS A 167 31.48 17.82 -14.02
CA LYS A 167 31.20 16.57 -13.30
C LYS A 167 32.11 16.40 -12.08
N ASN A 168 32.38 17.50 -11.37
CA ASN A 168 33.21 17.51 -10.18
C ASN A 168 32.44 16.93 -8.97
N ILE A 169 32.17 15.62 -9.05
CA ILE A 169 31.39 14.85 -8.08
C ILE A 169 32.09 14.80 -6.73
N ASP A 170 33.38 14.44 -6.71
CA ASP A 170 34.14 14.24 -5.47
C ASP A 170 34.20 15.51 -4.60
N GLU A 171 34.31 16.68 -5.22
CA GLU A 171 34.28 17.95 -4.50
C GLU A 171 32.87 18.28 -3.98
N THR A 172 31.85 18.02 -4.79
CA THR A 172 30.46 18.36 -4.43
C THR A 172 29.91 17.43 -3.34
N ALA A 173 30.27 16.14 -3.38
CA ALA A 173 29.86 15.12 -2.40
C ALA A 173 30.39 15.38 -0.99
N LYS A 174 31.42 16.22 -0.82
CA LYS A 174 31.87 16.69 0.50
C LYS A 174 30.82 17.54 1.22
N TYR A 175 29.89 18.13 0.46
CA TYR A 175 28.96 19.13 0.97
C TYR A 175 27.50 18.74 0.76
N PHE A 176 27.18 18.08 -0.35
CA PHE A 176 25.82 17.68 -0.68
C PHE A 176 25.63 16.17 -0.56
N GLY A 177 24.39 15.78 -0.27
CA GLY A 177 24.02 14.37 -0.27
C GLY A 177 24.09 13.77 -1.67
N ASP A 178 24.67 12.59 -1.74
CA ASP A 178 24.81 11.73 -2.89
C ASP A 178 23.55 11.61 -3.79
N SER A 179 22.37 11.38 -3.19
CA SER A 179 21.11 11.32 -3.94
C SER A 179 20.72 12.64 -4.61
N PHE A 180 21.08 13.78 -4.01
CA PHE A 180 20.84 15.11 -4.59
C PHE A 180 21.73 15.32 -5.82
N ILE A 181 23.01 14.97 -5.69
CA ILE A 181 23.99 15.04 -6.78
C ILE A 181 23.54 14.14 -7.93
N LEU A 182 23.16 12.89 -7.66
CA LEU A 182 22.63 11.98 -8.68
C LEU A 182 21.39 12.52 -9.38
N LYS A 183 20.43 13.10 -8.63
CA LYS A 183 19.21 13.68 -9.23
C LYS A 183 19.54 14.82 -10.18
N ILE A 184 20.50 15.68 -9.82
CA ILE A 184 21.00 16.76 -10.69
C ILE A 184 21.67 16.15 -11.93
N LEU A 185 22.59 15.20 -11.75
CA LEU A 185 23.31 14.58 -12.86
C LEU A 185 22.36 13.86 -13.82
N ASN A 186 21.36 13.13 -13.35
CA ASN A 186 20.33 12.52 -14.20
C ASN A 186 19.53 13.56 -15.00
N THR A 187 19.30 14.74 -14.42
CA THR A 187 18.55 15.82 -15.06
C THR A 187 19.33 16.44 -16.22
N TYR A 188 20.61 16.77 -15.99
CA TYR A 188 21.48 17.38 -17.01
C TYR A 188 22.11 16.37 -17.97
N TYR A 189 22.28 15.11 -17.55
CA TYR A 189 22.94 14.04 -18.31
C TYR A 189 22.09 12.74 -18.30
N PRO A 190 20.87 12.78 -18.86
CA PRO A 190 19.94 11.64 -18.84
C PRO A 190 20.37 10.45 -19.69
N LEU A 191 21.41 10.64 -20.52
CA LEU A 191 22.01 9.59 -21.35
C LEU A 191 23.28 8.99 -20.73
N GLU A 192 23.61 9.36 -19.48
CA GLU A 192 24.77 8.84 -18.76
C GLU A 192 24.42 8.33 -17.37
N TYR A 193 23.41 8.94 -16.72
CA TYR A 193 22.99 8.58 -15.36
C TYR A 193 21.58 7.98 -15.37
N PHE A 194 21.41 6.87 -14.68
CA PHE A 194 20.15 6.14 -14.59
C PHE A 194 19.17 6.85 -13.61
N PRO A 195 17.85 6.91 -13.89
CA PRO A 195 16.88 7.68 -13.09
C PRO A 195 16.43 6.97 -11.80
N ILE A 196 17.40 6.49 -11.02
CA ILE A 196 17.23 6.01 -9.64
C ILE A 196 18.27 6.73 -8.79
N ASN A 197 17.83 7.45 -7.76
CA ASN A 197 18.70 8.33 -6.96
C ASN A 197 19.06 7.75 -5.59
N SER A 198 18.43 6.64 -5.19
CA SER A 198 18.68 5.97 -3.91
C SER A 198 19.72 4.86 -4.09
N GLU A 199 20.77 4.88 -3.27
CA GLU A 199 21.81 3.83 -3.29
C GLU A 199 21.21 2.45 -3.07
N LYS A 200 20.34 2.28 -2.06
CA LYS A 200 19.68 0.99 -1.79
C LYS A 200 18.91 0.46 -2.99
N MET A 201 18.17 1.34 -3.68
CA MET A 201 17.42 0.94 -4.87
C MET A 201 18.34 0.57 -6.04
N ILE A 202 19.47 1.25 -6.19
CA ILE A 202 20.49 0.89 -7.20
C ILE A 202 21.11 -0.47 -6.86
N ASP A 203 21.47 -0.72 -5.61
CA ASP A 203 22.04 -2.00 -5.17
C ASP A 203 21.06 -3.15 -5.48
N HIS A 204 19.78 -2.99 -5.11
CA HIS A 204 18.75 -3.99 -5.43
C HIS A 204 18.54 -4.15 -6.94
N ALA A 205 18.57 -3.06 -7.70
CA ALA A 205 18.46 -3.11 -9.16
C ALA A 205 19.65 -3.84 -9.81
N LEU A 206 20.87 -3.63 -9.32
CA LEU A 206 22.07 -4.33 -9.81
C LEU A 206 22.07 -5.81 -9.43
N LYS A 207 21.54 -6.16 -8.25
CA LYS A 207 21.37 -7.55 -7.79
C LYS A 207 20.53 -8.37 -8.77
N ILE A 208 19.43 -7.81 -9.32
CA ILE A 208 18.57 -8.46 -10.33
C ILE A 208 19.41 -9.04 -11.48
N PHE A 209 20.43 -8.30 -11.91
CA PHE A 209 21.29 -8.63 -13.05
C PHE A 209 22.62 -9.28 -12.64
N LYS A 210 22.75 -9.71 -11.38
CA LYS A 210 23.95 -10.37 -10.84
C LYS A 210 25.24 -9.57 -11.06
N VAL A 211 25.14 -8.25 -11.08
CA VAL A 211 26.31 -7.37 -11.20
C VAL A 211 27.00 -7.31 -9.85
N ASP A 212 28.31 -7.56 -9.80
CA ASP A 212 29.11 -7.27 -8.61
C ASP A 212 29.34 -5.77 -8.50
N TYR A 213 28.84 -5.17 -7.42
CA TYR A 213 28.91 -3.74 -7.14
C TYR A 213 29.62 -3.44 -5.81
N SER A 214 30.23 -4.44 -5.18
CA SER A 214 30.85 -4.32 -3.85
C SER A 214 32.01 -3.34 -3.79
N ALA A 215 32.75 -3.19 -4.89
CA ALA A 215 33.90 -2.29 -5.02
C ALA A 215 33.56 -0.91 -5.61
N LEU A 216 32.28 -0.64 -5.93
CA LEU A 216 31.86 0.57 -6.64
C LEU A 216 31.28 1.61 -5.67
N ASN A 217 31.59 2.89 -5.89
CA ASN A 217 30.87 3.98 -5.24
C ASN A 217 29.48 4.18 -5.89
N LEU A 218 28.61 4.95 -5.25
CA LEU A 218 27.24 5.18 -5.73
C LEU A 218 27.14 5.64 -7.20
N PHE A 219 28.00 6.56 -7.63
CA PHE A 219 27.96 7.11 -8.98
C PHE A 219 28.41 6.08 -10.01
N GLU A 220 29.40 5.27 -9.67
CA GLU A 220 29.82 4.11 -10.47
C GLU A 220 28.74 3.05 -10.56
N LYS A 221 28.07 2.73 -9.44
CA LYS A 221 26.91 1.83 -9.41
C LYS A 221 25.78 2.31 -10.32
N ASN A 222 25.43 3.59 -10.25
CA ASN A 222 24.39 4.18 -11.10
C ASN A 222 24.74 4.10 -12.59
N ARG A 223 26.00 4.41 -12.95
CA ARG A 223 26.49 4.27 -14.33
C ARG A 223 26.50 2.81 -14.79
N LYS A 224 26.87 1.88 -13.91
CA LYS A 224 26.83 0.45 -14.20
C LYS A 224 25.40 -0.02 -14.48
N LEU A 225 24.42 0.48 -13.74
CA LEU A 225 23.00 0.21 -14.01
C LEU A 225 22.55 0.81 -15.35
N TYR A 226 23.06 2.00 -15.72
CA TYR A 226 22.82 2.58 -17.04
C TYR A 226 23.41 1.71 -18.17
N GLU A 227 24.62 1.15 -17.99
CA GLU A 227 25.22 0.20 -18.95
C GLU A 227 24.34 -1.04 -19.13
N VAL A 228 23.83 -1.62 -18.04
CA VAL A 228 22.90 -2.76 -18.09
C VAL A 228 21.64 -2.41 -18.88
N TYR A 229 21.07 -1.23 -18.65
CA TYR A 229 19.92 -0.75 -19.42
C TYR A 229 20.24 -0.68 -20.93
N VAL A 230 21.39 -0.10 -21.30
CA VAL A 230 21.81 0.01 -22.71
C VAL A 230 21.99 -1.37 -23.32
N GLU A 231 22.65 -2.30 -22.62
CA GLU A 231 22.83 -3.67 -23.06
C GLU A 231 21.49 -4.36 -23.35
N LYS A 232 20.54 -4.28 -22.41
CA LYS A 232 19.19 -4.86 -22.57
C LYS A 232 18.42 -4.20 -23.70
N LYS A 233 18.44 -2.87 -23.78
CA LYS A 233 17.82 -2.11 -24.87
C LYS A 233 18.32 -2.57 -26.24
N THR A 234 19.63 -2.71 -26.40
CA THR A 234 20.26 -3.16 -27.65
C THR A 234 19.96 -4.63 -27.93
N LYS A 235 20.07 -5.51 -26.93
CA LYS A 235 19.77 -6.95 -27.05
C LYS A 235 18.37 -7.21 -27.60
N PHE A 236 17.38 -6.46 -27.14
CA PHE A 236 15.98 -6.61 -27.57
C PHE A 236 15.56 -5.67 -28.71
N ASN A 237 16.46 -4.80 -29.18
CA ASN A 237 16.18 -3.79 -30.21
C ASN A 237 14.92 -2.95 -29.91
N LEU A 238 14.81 -2.46 -28.67
CA LEU A 238 13.65 -1.73 -28.18
C LEU A 238 13.87 -0.22 -28.21
N ASP A 239 12.84 0.54 -28.59
CA ASP A 239 12.76 1.96 -28.27
C ASP A 239 12.22 2.15 -26.86
N ILE A 240 13.03 1.81 -25.85
CA ILE A 240 12.75 2.05 -24.43
C ILE A 240 13.72 3.11 -23.88
N THR A 241 13.21 3.97 -23.01
CA THR A 241 14.01 4.98 -22.28
C THR A 241 14.50 4.42 -20.95
N ALA A 242 15.56 5.00 -20.38
CA ALA A 242 16.06 4.60 -19.06
C ALA A 242 14.99 4.76 -17.95
N PHE A 243 14.09 5.73 -18.10
CA PHE A 243 12.98 5.93 -17.17
C PHE A 243 11.95 4.79 -17.26
N GLU A 244 11.56 4.40 -18.47
CA GLU A 244 10.64 3.27 -18.67
C GLU A 244 11.26 1.96 -18.17
N PHE A 245 12.56 1.77 -18.37
CA PHE A 245 13.28 0.64 -17.78
C PHE A 245 13.25 0.67 -16.25
N SER A 246 13.46 1.84 -15.63
CA SER A 246 13.35 2.03 -14.17
C SER A 246 11.94 1.68 -13.66
N ASN A 247 10.90 2.05 -14.41
CA ASN A 247 9.52 1.68 -14.10
C ASN A 247 9.27 0.18 -14.25
N LEU A 248 9.83 -0.47 -15.27
CA LEU A 248 9.76 -1.93 -15.40
C LEU A 248 10.39 -2.62 -14.18
N LEU A 249 11.56 -2.16 -13.73
CA LEU A 249 12.17 -2.69 -12.50
C LEU A 249 11.26 -2.47 -11.28
N SER A 250 10.74 -1.26 -11.08
CA SER A 250 9.95 -0.91 -9.89
C SER A 250 8.54 -1.53 -9.88
N SER A 251 7.99 -1.85 -11.05
CA SER A 251 6.68 -2.52 -11.19
C SER A 251 6.78 -4.04 -11.04
N ASN A 252 7.98 -4.61 -11.17
CA ASN A 252 8.22 -6.04 -11.03
C ASN A 252 8.98 -6.41 -9.75
N PHE A 253 9.64 -5.45 -9.09
CA PHE A 253 10.42 -5.72 -7.88
C PHE A 253 10.29 -4.66 -6.80
N ASN A 254 10.41 -5.08 -5.54
CA ASN A 254 10.52 -4.19 -4.41
C ASN A 254 11.95 -3.62 -4.30
N LEU A 255 12.26 -2.63 -5.13
CA LEU A 255 13.59 -1.99 -5.10
C LEU A 255 13.87 -1.23 -3.79
N LYS A 256 12.87 -0.94 -2.96
CA LYS A 256 13.08 -0.20 -1.70
C LYS A 256 13.71 -1.09 -0.62
N THR A 257 13.19 -2.30 -0.46
CA THR A 257 13.66 -3.24 0.58
C THR A 257 14.44 -4.42 0.03
N GLY A 258 14.21 -4.81 -1.23
CA GLY A 258 14.86 -5.96 -1.87
C GLY A 258 14.39 -7.32 -1.33
N GLU A 259 13.31 -7.33 -0.52
CA GLU A 259 12.83 -8.53 0.20
C GLU A 259 12.22 -9.59 -0.73
N ASP A 260 11.83 -9.21 -1.94
CA ASP A 260 11.26 -10.12 -2.92
C ASP A 260 12.32 -10.86 -3.75
N ILE A 261 13.62 -10.65 -3.48
CA ILE A 261 14.73 -11.38 -4.10
C ILE A 261 15.54 -12.13 -3.02
N SER A 262 15.51 -13.46 -3.07
CA SER A 262 16.20 -14.35 -2.13
C SER A 262 17.74 -14.20 -2.16
N ALA A 263 18.42 -14.90 -1.26
CA ALA A 263 19.89 -14.99 -1.27
C ALA A 263 20.41 -15.74 -2.51
N GLU A 264 19.62 -16.68 -3.03
CA GLU A 264 19.87 -17.46 -4.23
C GLU A 264 19.50 -16.72 -5.53
N ASN A 265 19.11 -15.45 -5.43
CA ASN A 265 18.66 -14.60 -6.54
C ASN A 265 17.44 -15.17 -7.27
N GLU A 266 16.46 -15.60 -6.48
CA GLU A 266 15.14 -16.03 -6.93
C GLU A 266 14.09 -15.02 -6.46
N VAL A 267 13.06 -14.81 -7.27
CA VAL A 267 11.94 -13.94 -6.92
C VAL A 267 10.97 -14.73 -6.06
N VAL A 268 10.64 -14.18 -4.89
CA VAL A 268 9.82 -14.87 -3.89
C VAL A 268 8.57 -14.05 -3.59
N SER A 269 7.40 -14.69 -3.67
CA SER A 269 6.13 -14.05 -3.30
C SER A 269 5.98 -13.97 -1.78
N GLN A 270 6.52 -12.94 -1.14
CA GLN A 270 6.30 -12.74 0.30
C GLN A 270 5.12 -11.79 0.53
N GLY A 271 4.00 -12.32 1.03
CA GLY A 271 2.80 -11.55 1.38
C GLY A 271 2.69 -11.19 2.86
N GLU A 272 1.68 -10.39 3.19
CA GLU A 272 1.29 -10.05 4.56
C GLU A 272 -0.24 -10.07 4.65
N TYR A 273 -0.81 -10.45 5.78
CA TYR A 273 -2.22 -10.19 6.06
C TYR A 273 -2.37 -9.34 7.32
N GLN A 274 -3.42 -8.53 7.34
CA GLN A 274 -3.79 -7.71 8.49
C GLN A 274 -5.25 -7.96 8.82
N ILE A 275 -5.59 -7.95 10.11
CA ILE A 275 -6.97 -8.09 10.59
C ILE A 275 -7.35 -6.86 11.37
N ILE A 276 -8.52 -6.31 11.05
CA ILE A 276 -9.19 -5.26 11.81
C ILE A 276 -10.63 -5.67 12.07
N GLN A 277 -11.29 -4.99 13.01
CA GLN A 277 -12.72 -5.15 13.27
C GLN A 277 -13.40 -3.78 13.13
N PHE A 278 -14.53 -3.74 12.43
CA PHE A 278 -15.34 -2.54 12.33
C PHE A 278 -16.30 -2.40 13.51
N HIS A 279 -16.56 -1.14 13.85
CA HIS A 279 -17.48 -0.75 14.92
C HIS A 279 -18.21 0.54 14.51
N PRO A 280 -19.34 0.90 15.15
CA PRO A 280 -20.17 2.03 14.70
C PRO A 280 -19.44 3.39 14.63
N ALA A 281 -18.40 3.59 15.43
CA ALA A 281 -17.60 4.82 15.44
C ALA A 281 -16.47 4.85 14.38
N TYR A 282 -16.33 3.82 13.53
CA TYR A 282 -15.24 3.75 12.55
C TYR A 282 -15.53 4.72 11.39
N SER A 283 -14.57 5.57 11.06
CA SER A 283 -14.73 6.63 10.06
C SER A 283 -13.80 6.45 8.84
N TYR A 284 -13.98 7.30 7.83
CA TYR A 284 -13.04 7.39 6.70
C TYR A 284 -11.64 7.78 7.19
N GLU A 285 -11.56 8.67 8.17
CA GLU A 285 -10.34 9.19 8.77
C GLU A 285 -9.59 8.16 9.61
N ASP A 286 -10.22 7.03 9.94
CA ASP A 286 -9.59 5.89 10.60
C ASP A 286 -9.16 4.81 9.59
N PHE A 287 -9.82 4.75 8.43
CA PHE A 287 -9.63 3.65 7.46
C PHE A 287 -8.77 4.02 6.26
N VAL A 288 -9.01 5.19 5.66
CA VAL A 288 -8.42 5.60 4.39
C VAL A 288 -7.33 6.64 4.61
N ARG A 289 -7.70 7.88 4.93
CA ARG A 289 -6.78 9.00 5.17
C ARG A 289 -7.38 9.93 6.21
N GLY A 290 -6.57 10.36 7.17
CA GLY A 290 -7.03 11.26 8.24
C GLY A 290 -5.98 12.31 8.59
N ILE A 291 -6.44 13.41 9.18
CA ILE A 291 -5.56 14.46 9.72
C ILE A 291 -5.12 14.05 11.12
N VAL A 292 -3.82 14.13 11.38
CA VAL A 292 -3.21 13.84 12.67
C VAL A 292 -2.47 15.09 13.15
N ALA A 293 -2.56 15.37 14.44
CA ALA A 293 -1.81 16.44 15.07
C ALA A 293 -0.49 15.88 15.62
N GLU A 294 0.63 16.49 15.24
CA GLU A 294 1.95 16.21 15.81
C GLU A 294 2.47 17.43 16.55
N THR A 295 2.99 17.19 17.75
CA THR A 295 3.63 18.23 18.56
C THR A 295 5.14 18.10 18.39
N ASP A 296 5.80 19.16 17.96
CA ASP A 296 7.27 19.20 17.91
C ASP A 296 7.88 19.30 19.33
N ASP A 297 9.20 19.12 19.43
CA ASP A 297 9.93 19.23 20.72
C ASP A 297 9.79 20.61 21.39
N ASN A 298 9.34 21.63 20.66
CA ASN A 298 9.12 22.99 21.16
C ASN A 298 7.65 23.23 21.59
N GLY A 299 6.78 22.21 21.50
CA GLY A 299 5.36 22.32 21.86
C GLY A 299 4.46 22.86 20.75
N ASN A 300 4.95 23.05 19.53
CA ASN A 300 4.12 23.53 18.42
C ASN A 300 3.31 22.38 17.82
N ILE A 301 2.01 22.59 17.65
CA ILE A 301 1.11 21.63 16.99
C ILE A 301 1.15 21.86 15.48
N SER A 302 1.41 20.79 14.74
CA SER A 302 1.33 20.72 13.28
C SER A 302 0.28 19.69 12.87
N TYR A 303 -0.48 19.98 11.82
CA TYR A 303 -1.48 19.06 11.28
C TYR A 303 -0.94 18.45 9.99
N LYS A 304 -0.94 17.13 9.90
CA LYS A 304 -0.54 16.41 8.69
C LYS A 304 -1.57 15.37 8.31
N VAL A 305 -1.74 15.17 7.01
CA VAL A 305 -2.53 14.06 6.49
C VAL A 305 -1.68 12.79 6.55
N GLU A 306 -2.26 11.71 7.03
CA GLU A 306 -1.63 10.39 6.97
C GLU A 306 -2.54 9.37 6.28
N ASN A 307 -1.91 8.46 5.53
CA ASN A 307 -2.54 7.20 5.16
C ASN A 307 -2.88 6.40 6.43
N LYS A 308 -4.07 5.80 6.44
CA LYS A 308 -4.57 4.94 7.53
C LYS A 308 -4.57 3.48 7.08
N VAL A 309 -5.37 2.62 7.69
CA VAL A 309 -5.25 1.16 7.55
C VAL A 309 -5.22 0.71 6.08
N LEU A 310 -6.26 1.00 5.31
CA LEU A 310 -6.36 0.54 3.92
C LEU A 310 -5.32 1.22 3.03
N ALA A 311 -5.13 2.54 3.16
CA ALA A 311 -4.18 3.26 2.31
C ALA A 311 -2.71 2.89 2.60
N LYS A 312 -2.35 2.65 3.87
CA LYS A 312 -1.01 2.15 4.26
C LYS A 312 -0.80 0.74 3.69
N PHE A 313 -1.81 -0.12 3.81
CA PHE A 313 -1.70 -1.50 3.34
C PHE A 313 -1.67 -1.59 1.81
N ALA A 314 -2.43 -0.73 1.11
CA ALA A 314 -2.36 -0.59 -0.35
C ALA A 314 -0.99 -0.08 -0.81
N LYS A 315 -0.39 0.91 -0.12
CA LYS A 315 0.97 1.39 -0.43
C LYS A 315 2.01 0.28 -0.26
N LYS A 316 1.94 -0.50 0.84
CA LYS A 316 2.79 -1.69 1.03
C LYS A 316 2.65 -2.69 -0.12
N ALA A 317 1.41 -3.00 -0.51
CA ALA A 317 1.14 -3.94 -1.60
C ALA A 317 1.67 -3.44 -2.96
N GLN A 318 1.57 -2.14 -3.22
CA GLN A 318 2.12 -1.53 -4.44
C GLN A 318 3.65 -1.57 -4.49
N GLU A 319 4.31 -1.43 -3.33
CA GLU A 319 5.77 -1.48 -3.22
C GLU A 319 6.34 -2.91 -3.32
N ASN A 320 5.51 -3.94 -3.15
CA ASN A 320 5.87 -5.34 -3.28
C ASN A 320 4.91 -6.08 -4.25
N PRO A 321 5.09 -5.93 -5.56
CA PRO A 321 4.16 -6.41 -6.58
C PRO A 321 4.04 -7.95 -6.61
N ASN A 322 5.06 -8.67 -6.13
CA ASN A 322 5.12 -10.12 -6.11
C ASN A 322 4.43 -10.75 -4.89
N GLY A 323 4.23 -9.98 -3.81
CA GLY A 323 3.53 -10.42 -2.60
C GLY A 323 2.01 -10.30 -2.73
N LYS A 324 1.27 -11.17 -2.05
CA LYS A 324 -0.19 -11.01 -1.86
C LYS A 324 -0.47 -10.35 -0.52
N TYR A 325 -1.35 -9.36 -0.52
CA TYR A 325 -1.71 -8.61 0.70
C TYR A 325 -3.18 -8.83 1.00
N VAL A 326 -3.51 -9.37 2.18
CA VAL A 326 -4.90 -9.71 2.53
C VAL A 326 -5.36 -8.90 3.73
N LEU A 327 -6.34 -8.01 3.54
CA LEU A 327 -6.97 -7.25 4.63
C LEU A 327 -8.27 -7.94 5.04
N ILE A 328 -8.30 -8.48 6.25
CA ILE A 328 -9.50 -9.04 6.85
C ILE A 328 -10.21 -7.95 7.65
N ILE A 329 -11.48 -7.71 7.33
CA ILE A 329 -12.35 -6.76 8.03
C ILE A 329 -13.44 -7.57 8.72
N ASP A 330 -13.26 -7.79 10.01
CA ASP A 330 -14.22 -8.51 10.84
C ASP A 330 -15.42 -7.61 11.17
N GLU A 331 -16.62 -8.19 11.20
CA GLU A 331 -17.88 -7.45 11.43
C GLU A 331 -18.05 -6.26 10.47
N ILE A 332 -17.81 -6.49 9.17
CA ILE A 332 -17.75 -5.44 8.13
C ILE A 332 -19.03 -4.58 8.06
N ASN A 333 -20.18 -5.12 8.46
CA ASN A 333 -21.47 -4.44 8.49
C ASN A 333 -21.76 -3.63 9.75
N ARG A 334 -20.84 -3.56 10.72
CA ARG A 334 -21.00 -2.75 11.95
C ARG A 334 -20.58 -1.28 11.79
N ALA A 335 -20.08 -0.90 10.61
CA ALA A 335 -19.79 0.47 10.26
C ALA A 335 -20.49 0.84 8.95
N ASN A 336 -20.70 2.14 8.74
CA ASN A 336 -21.28 2.67 7.52
C ASN A 336 -20.29 2.54 6.34
N LEU A 337 -20.33 1.40 5.65
CA LEU A 337 -19.40 1.10 4.56
C LEU A 337 -19.32 2.17 3.48
N PRO A 338 -20.45 2.75 2.99
CA PRO A 338 -20.37 3.86 2.04
C PRO A 338 -19.53 5.04 2.55
N SER A 339 -19.72 5.41 3.82
CA SER A 339 -19.02 6.54 4.43
C SER A 339 -17.56 6.23 4.72
N VAL A 340 -17.27 5.02 5.22
CA VAL A 340 -15.90 4.58 5.55
C VAL A 340 -15.03 4.41 4.31
N LEU A 341 -15.59 3.91 3.19
CA LEU A 341 -14.84 3.67 1.96
C LEU A 341 -14.74 4.91 1.07
N GLY A 342 -15.75 5.79 1.08
CA GLY A 342 -15.77 7.00 0.26
C GLY A 342 -15.51 6.71 -1.22
N GLU A 343 -14.52 7.40 -1.79
CA GLU A 343 -14.10 7.24 -3.19
C GLU A 343 -13.54 5.84 -3.51
N LEU A 344 -13.12 5.08 -2.50
CA LEU A 344 -12.50 3.77 -2.72
C LEU A 344 -13.50 2.73 -3.22
N ILE A 345 -14.81 2.98 -3.12
CA ILE A 345 -15.83 2.14 -3.75
C ILE A 345 -15.56 2.03 -5.25
N TYR A 346 -15.09 3.10 -5.89
CA TYR A 346 -14.67 3.09 -7.29
C TYR A 346 -13.36 2.31 -7.47
N ALA A 347 -12.36 2.55 -6.61
CA ALA A 347 -11.07 1.85 -6.65
C ALA A 347 -11.18 0.33 -6.39
N LEU A 348 -12.24 -0.13 -5.72
CA LEU A 348 -12.58 -1.56 -5.56
C LEU A 348 -12.89 -2.25 -6.90
N GLU A 349 -13.43 -1.50 -7.85
CA GLU A 349 -13.80 -1.99 -9.18
C GLU A 349 -12.66 -1.79 -10.18
N TYR A 350 -12.03 -0.61 -10.18
CA TYR A 350 -10.95 -0.22 -11.09
C TYR A 350 -9.59 -0.33 -10.40
N ARG A 351 -9.19 -1.58 -10.10
CA ARG A 351 -7.87 -1.88 -9.53
C ARG A 351 -6.76 -1.36 -10.45
N GLY A 352 -5.69 -0.82 -9.87
CA GLY A 352 -4.56 -0.25 -10.61
C GLY A 352 -4.78 1.18 -11.13
N GLU A 353 -6.00 1.70 -11.13
CA GLU A 353 -6.28 3.08 -11.53
C GLU A 353 -6.19 4.05 -10.34
N ALA A 354 -5.73 5.27 -10.61
CA ALA A 354 -5.68 6.34 -9.62
C ALA A 354 -7.07 6.97 -9.44
N VAL A 355 -7.51 7.09 -8.20
CA VAL A 355 -8.80 7.70 -7.83
C VAL A 355 -8.56 8.95 -7.02
N THR A 356 -9.29 10.02 -7.33
CA THR A 356 -9.16 11.29 -6.63
C THR A 356 -9.70 11.20 -5.21
N THR A 357 -8.89 11.60 -4.22
CA THR A 357 -9.22 11.55 -2.79
C THR A 357 -9.57 12.92 -2.22
N MET A 358 -10.33 12.95 -1.13
CA MET A 358 -10.66 14.20 -0.43
C MET A 358 -9.43 14.89 0.18
N TYR A 359 -8.52 14.09 0.74
CA TYR A 359 -7.29 14.57 1.36
C TYR A 359 -6.13 14.60 0.38
N GLU A 360 -5.32 15.64 0.47
CA GLU A 360 -4.03 15.71 -0.19
C GLU A 360 -2.97 15.01 0.66
N PHE A 361 -2.29 14.03 0.09
CA PHE A 361 -1.20 13.29 0.73
C PHE A 361 0.02 13.33 -0.18
N GLU A 362 1.16 13.77 0.36
CA GLU A 362 2.40 13.97 -0.43
C GLU A 362 2.15 14.83 -1.69
N GLU A 363 1.35 15.91 -1.56
CA GLU A 363 0.96 16.84 -2.64
C GLU A 363 0.14 16.21 -3.79
N LYS A 364 -0.35 14.98 -3.59
CA LYS A 364 -1.25 14.30 -4.52
C LYS A 364 -2.60 14.04 -3.86
N ARG A 365 -3.66 14.24 -4.62
CA ARG A 365 -5.03 13.89 -4.22
C ARG A 365 -5.44 12.59 -4.88
N GLU A 366 -4.56 11.60 -4.87
CA GLU A 366 -4.78 10.33 -5.57
C GLU A 366 -4.48 9.15 -4.65
N ILE A 367 -5.19 8.05 -4.87
CA ILE A 367 -4.95 6.75 -4.27
C ILE A 367 -5.24 5.65 -5.30
N THR A 368 -4.46 4.59 -5.27
CA THR A 368 -4.61 3.44 -6.15
C THR A 368 -4.66 2.19 -5.29
N LEU A 369 -5.63 1.30 -5.55
CA LEU A 369 -5.67 -0.01 -4.90
C LEU A 369 -5.05 -1.04 -5.87
N PRO A 370 -3.93 -1.69 -5.51
CA PRO A 370 -3.22 -2.58 -6.43
C PRO A 370 -3.92 -3.95 -6.54
N HIS A 371 -3.66 -4.67 -7.64
CA HIS A 371 -4.30 -5.97 -7.91
C HIS A 371 -3.90 -7.07 -6.93
N ASN A 372 -2.75 -6.94 -6.28
CA ASN A 372 -2.28 -7.89 -5.27
C ASN A 372 -2.82 -7.60 -3.86
N LEU A 373 -3.68 -6.60 -3.70
CA LEU A 373 -4.45 -6.35 -2.47
C LEU A 373 -5.82 -7.07 -2.55
N TYR A 374 -6.09 -7.87 -1.52
CA TYR A 374 -7.32 -8.64 -1.35
C TYR A 374 -8.03 -8.22 -0.07
N ILE A 375 -9.36 -8.19 -0.09
CA ILE A 375 -10.17 -7.84 1.09
C ILE A 375 -11.12 -8.98 1.43
N ILE A 376 -11.13 -9.42 2.67
CA ILE A 376 -12.07 -10.42 3.19
C ILE A 376 -12.89 -9.77 4.31
N GLY A 377 -14.14 -9.44 4.02
CA GLY A 377 -15.11 -9.07 5.04
C GLY A 377 -15.70 -10.30 5.71
N THR A 378 -15.97 -10.23 7.01
CA THR A 378 -16.86 -11.19 7.68
C THR A 378 -18.13 -10.48 8.12
N MET A 379 -19.26 -11.18 8.03
CA MET A 379 -20.55 -10.61 8.36
C MET A 379 -21.44 -11.63 9.07
N ASN A 380 -21.96 -11.27 10.25
CA ASN A 380 -23.05 -12.00 10.87
C ASN A 380 -24.38 -11.57 10.25
N THR A 381 -25.16 -12.54 9.79
CA THR A 381 -26.47 -12.31 9.16
C THR A 381 -27.61 -12.20 10.17
N ALA A 382 -27.42 -12.69 11.40
CA ALA A 382 -28.42 -12.64 12.46
C ALA A 382 -28.46 -11.30 13.22
N ASP A 383 -27.42 -10.47 13.07
CA ASP A 383 -27.26 -9.24 13.86
C ASP A 383 -28.15 -8.11 13.30
N ARG A 384 -29.17 -7.73 14.07
CA ARG A 384 -30.10 -6.63 13.72
C ARG A 384 -29.50 -5.25 13.92
N SER A 385 -28.41 -5.13 14.68
CA SER A 385 -27.72 -3.85 14.91
C SER A 385 -26.82 -3.46 13.74
N ALA A 386 -26.62 -4.37 12.78
CA ALA A 386 -25.77 -4.12 11.65
C ALA A 386 -26.42 -3.22 10.60
N GLU A 387 -25.60 -2.37 9.98
CA GLU A 387 -26.02 -1.51 8.90
C GLU A 387 -26.32 -2.33 7.63
N HIS A 388 -27.36 -1.92 6.90
CA HIS A 388 -27.68 -2.55 5.63
C HIS A 388 -26.57 -2.27 4.61
N ILE A 389 -26.00 -3.33 4.04
CA ILE A 389 -25.02 -3.17 2.95
C ILE A 389 -25.76 -2.73 1.68
N ASP A 390 -25.51 -1.48 1.27
CA ASP A 390 -26.06 -0.89 0.06
C ASP A 390 -25.69 -1.68 -1.22
N TYR A 391 -26.56 -1.59 -2.23
CA TYR A 391 -26.41 -2.19 -3.55
C TYR A 391 -25.11 -1.76 -4.26
N ALA A 392 -24.60 -0.56 -4.01
CA ALA A 392 -23.31 -0.16 -4.56
C ALA A 392 -22.20 -1.09 -4.06
N ILE A 393 -22.11 -1.30 -2.75
CA ILE A 393 -21.13 -2.22 -2.14
C ILE A 393 -21.40 -3.66 -2.57
N ARG A 394 -22.67 -4.09 -2.58
CA ARG A 394 -23.02 -5.46 -2.97
C ARG A 394 -22.54 -5.85 -4.36
N ARG A 395 -22.49 -4.91 -5.32
CA ARG A 395 -21.97 -5.17 -6.68
C ARG A 395 -20.46 -5.33 -6.74
N ARG A 396 -19.71 -4.78 -5.78
CA ARG A 396 -18.24 -4.79 -5.77
C ARG A 396 -17.68 -5.96 -4.99
N PHE A 397 -18.40 -6.48 -3.99
CA PHE A 397 -17.99 -7.65 -3.23
C PHE A 397 -18.64 -8.92 -3.76
N ALA A 398 -17.89 -10.02 -3.77
CA ALA A 398 -18.50 -11.34 -3.82
C ALA A 398 -19.10 -11.70 -2.46
N PHE A 399 -20.23 -12.38 -2.42
CA PHE A 399 -20.84 -12.87 -1.18
C PHE A 399 -20.76 -14.39 -1.14
N TYR A 400 -20.23 -14.92 -0.05
CA TYR A 400 -20.08 -16.36 0.14
C TYR A 400 -20.70 -16.78 1.47
N ASN A 401 -21.66 -17.70 1.41
CA ASN A 401 -22.36 -18.20 2.58
C ASN A 401 -21.51 -19.25 3.30
N VAL A 402 -21.22 -19.01 4.57
CA VAL A 402 -20.58 -19.97 5.48
C VAL A 402 -21.67 -20.51 6.39
N LEU A 403 -22.18 -21.69 6.05
CA LEU A 403 -23.28 -22.34 6.76
C LEU A 403 -22.76 -23.21 7.92
N PRO A 404 -23.60 -23.53 8.92
CA PRO A 404 -23.29 -24.54 9.92
C PRO A 404 -22.94 -25.88 9.26
N ASP A 405 -21.96 -26.60 9.84
CA ASP A 405 -21.42 -27.82 9.27
C ASP A 405 -21.25 -28.84 10.39
N GLN A 406 -22.03 -29.91 10.36
CA GLN A 406 -21.96 -30.95 11.38
C GLN A 406 -20.69 -31.82 11.27
N SER A 407 -20.06 -31.86 10.09
CA SER A 407 -18.94 -32.78 9.81
C SER A 407 -17.67 -32.40 10.58
N VAL A 408 -17.57 -31.16 11.05
CA VAL A 408 -16.44 -30.67 11.85
C VAL A 408 -16.63 -30.87 13.35
N ILE A 409 -17.78 -31.41 13.78
CA ILE A 409 -18.08 -31.71 15.19
C ILE A 409 -17.64 -33.15 15.46
N SER A 410 -16.49 -33.33 16.11
CA SER A 410 -15.93 -34.66 16.40
C SER A 410 -16.47 -35.29 17.68
N HIS A 411 -17.03 -34.52 18.60
CA HIS A 411 -17.49 -35.01 19.90
C HIS A 411 -18.95 -35.49 19.85
N ASP A 412 -19.20 -36.76 20.19
CA ASP A 412 -20.51 -37.41 19.98
C ASP A 412 -21.67 -36.68 20.69
N LYS A 413 -21.51 -36.35 21.97
CA LYS A 413 -22.55 -35.60 22.72
C LYS A 413 -22.81 -34.21 22.13
N ALA A 414 -21.77 -33.49 21.72
CA ALA A 414 -21.91 -32.19 21.09
C ALA A 414 -22.66 -32.31 19.76
N LEU A 415 -22.39 -33.36 18.98
CA LEU A 415 -23.10 -33.65 17.72
C LEU A 415 -24.59 -33.97 17.96
N ILE A 416 -24.93 -34.68 19.04
CA ILE A 416 -26.33 -34.95 19.41
C ILE A 416 -27.05 -33.64 19.72
N ILE A 417 -26.47 -32.78 20.55
CA ILE A 417 -27.07 -31.49 20.91
C ILE A 417 -27.18 -30.57 19.69
N PHE A 418 -26.15 -30.54 18.83
CA PHE A 418 -26.21 -29.80 17.57
C PHE A 418 -27.39 -30.24 16.70
N LYS A 419 -27.63 -31.56 16.57
CA LYS A 419 -28.80 -32.11 15.85
C LYS A 419 -30.14 -31.75 16.50
N GLN A 420 -30.20 -31.70 17.83
CA GLN A 420 -31.40 -31.22 18.53
C GLN A 420 -31.68 -29.75 18.20
N ILE A 421 -30.64 -28.90 18.14
CA ILE A 421 -30.80 -27.49 17.75
C ILE A 421 -31.20 -27.36 16.29
N VAL A 422 -30.64 -28.18 15.39
CA VAL A 422 -31.09 -28.26 13.99
C VAL A 422 -32.60 -28.49 13.90
N GLN A 423 -33.11 -29.49 14.65
CA GLN A 423 -34.54 -29.83 14.69
C GLN A 423 -35.38 -28.70 15.30
N LEU A 424 -34.87 -28.06 16.34
CA LEU A 424 -35.52 -26.93 17.00
C LEU A 424 -35.77 -25.77 16.02
N PHE A 425 -34.78 -25.42 15.19
CA PHE A 425 -34.96 -24.41 14.14
C PHE A 425 -35.93 -24.88 13.04
N GLU A 426 -35.96 -26.16 12.69
CA GLU A 426 -36.89 -26.69 11.69
C GLU A 426 -38.35 -26.66 12.16
N GLN A 427 -38.60 -26.83 13.46
CA GLN A 427 -39.94 -26.92 14.02
C GLN A 427 -40.50 -25.58 14.52
N HIS A 428 -39.64 -24.70 15.00
CA HIS A 428 -40.07 -23.52 15.76
C HIS A 428 -39.57 -22.18 15.22
N MET A 429 -38.86 -22.14 14.10
CA MET A 429 -38.45 -20.86 13.50
C MET A 429 -39.65 -20.13 12.88
N SER A 430 -39.69 -18.81 13.04
CA SER A 430 -40.67 -17.95 12.37
C SER A 430 -40.47 -17.95 10.84
N SER A 431 -41.56 -17.82 10.08
CA SER A 431 -41.54 -17.76 8.61
C SER A 431 -40.81 -16.54 8.04
N ASP A 432 -40.59 -15.51 8.86
CA ASP A 432 -39.91 -14.28 8.46
C ASP A 432 -38.38 -14.44 8.38
N PHE A 433 -37.85 -15.56 8.90
CA PHE A 433 -36.43 -15.85 8.94
C PHE A 433 -36.07 -17.09 8.11
N LYS A 434 -34.81 -17.16 7.71
CA LYS A 434 -34.22 -18.33 7.07
C LYS A 434 -33.20 -18.94 8.00
N LYS A 435 -33.23 -20.27 8.12
CA LYS A 435 -32.32 -21.03 8.99
C LYS A 435 -30.87 -20.73 8.66
N GLU A 436 -30.56 -20.55 7.39
CA GLU A 436 -29.22 -20.22 6.87
C GLU A 436 -28.68 -18.88 7.37
N ASP A 437 -29.55 -17.97 7.85
CA ASP A 437 -29.16 -16.64 8.29
C ASP A 437 -29.04 -16.52 9.82
N VAL A 438 -29.71 -17.40 10.58
CA VAL A 438 -29.83 -17.27 12.05
C VAL A 438 -29.34 -18.48 12.86
N MET A 439 -29.21 -19.66 12.26
CA MET A 439 -28.95 -20.88 13.03
C MET A 439 -27.56 -20.88 13.70
N ILE A 440 -27.52 -21.22 15.00
CA ILE A 440 -26.26 -21.37 15.74
C ILE A 440 -25.30 -22.32 15.02
N GLY A 441 -24.09 -21.84 14.75
CA GLY A 441 -23.07 -22.56 14.01
C GLY A 441 -22.29 -23.59 14.83
N HIS A 442 -21.49 -24.38 14.13
CA HIS A 442 -20.76 -25.52 14.69
C HIS A 442 -19.63 -25.13 15.66
N SER A 443 -19.15 -23.88 15.68
CA SER A 443 -18.00 -23.49 16.52
C SER A 443 -18.26 -23.62 18.02
N TYR A 444 -19.52 -23.45 18.45
CA TYR A 444 -19.92 -23.66 19.84
C TYR A 444 -19.82 -25.14 20.27
N PHE A 445 -19.73 -26.06 19.31
CA PHE A 445 -19.70 -27.51 19.53
C PHE A 445 -18.32 -28.12 19.31
N ILE A 446 -17.32 -27.30 18.96
CA ILE A 446 -15.91 -27.71 18.98
C ILE A 446 -15.44 -27.61 20.43
N ILE A 447 -15.26 -28.76 21.06
CA ILE A 447 -14.97 -28.92 22.50
C ILE A 447 -14.02 -30.09 22.74
N GLU A 448 -13.27 -30.04 23.83
CA GLU A 448 -12.33 -31.09 24.24
C GLU A 448 -12.98 -32.13 25.17
N ASN A 449 -13.95 -31.73 25.99
CA ASN A 449 -14.60 -32.61 26.99
C ASN A 449 -16.03 -32.17 27.35
N ASP A 450 -16.76 -33.06 28.03
CA ASP A 450 -18.17 -32.88 28.43
C ASP A 450 -18.42 -31.65 29.33
N GLU A 451 -17.48 -31.32 30.22
CA GLU A 451 -17.64 -30.15 31.11
C GLU A 451 -17.59 -28.84 30.31
N GLU A 452 -16.72 -28.75 29.31
CA GLU A 452 -16.69 -27.61 28.39
C GLU A 452 -18.00 -27.48 27.60
N LEU A 453 -18.55 -28.61 27.12
CA LEU A 453 -19.84 -28.61 26.42
C LEU A 453 -20.97 -28.12 27.34
N LYS A 454 -20.96 -28.53 28.60
CA LYS A 454 -21.96 -28.08 29.58
C LYS A 454 -21.88 -26.58 29.81
N VAL A 455 -20.68 -26.04 29.97
CA VAL A 455 -20.47 -24.60 30.11
C VAL A 455 -20.95 -23.84 28.87
N LYS A 456 -20.53 -24.24 27.66
CA LYS A 456 -20.97 -23.58 26.42
C LYS A 456 -22.48 -23.69 26.22
N LEU A 457 -23.09 -24.82 26.57
CA LEU A 457 -24.53 -25.00 26.46
C LEU A 457 -25.29 -24.04 27.38
N ASP A 458 -24.93 -24.00 28.65
CA ASP A 458 -25.68 -23.24 29.66
C ASP A 458 -25.41 -21.73 29.60
N TYR A 459 -24.20 -21.31 29.19
CA TYR A 459 -23.78 -19.91 29.24
C TYR A 459 -23.56 -19.23 27.88
N GLU A 460 -23.56 -19.97 26.77
CA GLU A 460 -23.45 -19.38 25.42
C GLU A 460 -24.68 -19.72 24.56
N ILE A 461 -24.94 -21.02 24.35
CA ILE A 461 -25.98 -21.48 23.41
C ILE A 461 -27.39 -21.17 23.92
N LYS A 462 -27.76 -21.61 25.13
CA LYS A 462 -29.11 -21.36 25.69
C LYS A 462 -29.42 -19.87 25.79
N PRO A 463 -28.50 -18.99 26.26
CA PRO A 463 -28.72 -17.55 26.24
C PRO A 463 -29.05 -16.98 24.85
N ILE A 464 -28.31 -17.38 23.80
CA ILE A 464 -28.59 -16.97 22.41
C ILE A 464 -29.98 -17.43 21.98
N LEU A 465 -30.35 -18.69 22.23
CA LEU A 465 -31.68 -19.21 21.89
C LEU A 465 -32.81 -18.46 22.64
N LYS A 466 -32.57 -18.07 23.89
CA LYS A 466 -33.51 -17.26 24.69
C LYS A 466 -33.63 -15.83 24.16
N GLU A 467 -32.56 -15.26 23.60
CA GLU A 467 -32.61 -13.99 22.90
C GLU A 467 -33.41 -14.11 21.59
N TYR A 468 -33.21 -15.20 20.84
CA TYR A 468 -33.98 -15.47 19.62
C TYR A 468 -35.48 -15.63 19.86
N LEU A 469 -35.90 -16.12 21.03
CA LEU A 469 -37.30 -16.09 21.46
C LEU A 469 -37.80 -14.64 21.63
N LYS A 470 -37.03 -13.78 22.30
CA LYS A 470 -37.40 -12.37 22.52
C LYS A 470 -37.48 -11.59 21.21
N ASP A 471 -36.59 -11.90 20.28
CA ASP A 471 -36.52 -11.24 18.98
C ASP A 471 -37.56 -11.76 17.97
N GLY A 472 -38.27 -12.84 18.29
CA GLY A 472 -39.25 -13.47 17.41
C GLY A 472 -38.64 -14.28 16.27
N ILE A 473 -37.35 -14.63 16.36
CA ILE A 473 -36.69 -15.56 15.42
C ILE A 473 -37.20 -16.98 15.67
N LEU A 474 -37.36 -17.34 16.94
CA LEU A 474 -37.98 -18.59 17.38
C LEU A 474 -39.34 -18.29 18.02
N ASN A 475 -40.33 -19.13 17.73
CA ASN A 475 -41.66 -19.08 18.32
C ASN A 475 -41.61 -19.52 19.79
N GLU A 476 -42.54 -19.01 20.63
CA GLU A 476 -42.61 -19.34 22.06
C GLU A 476 -42.68 -20.86 22.35
N SER A 477 -43.19 -21.65 21.40
CA SER A 477 -43.20 -23.11 21.47
C SER A 477 -41.82 -23.75 21.68
N ALA A 478 -40.73 -23.07 21.29
CA ALA A 478 -39.37 -23.58 21.48
C ALA A 478 -38.88 -23.51 22.94
N SER A 479 -39.54 -22.75 23.82
CA SER A 479 -39.07 -22.50 25.19
C SER A 479 -38.80 -23.79 25.98
N THR A 480 -39.75 -24.74 25.92
CA THR A 480 -39.63 -26.04 26.59
C THR A 480 -38.45 -26.86 26.04
N ASP A 481 -38.25 -26.85 24.73
CA ASP A 481 -37.19 -27.61 24.08
C ASP A 481 -35.81 -27.03 24.40
N ILE A 482 -35.69 -25.70 24.48
CA ILE A 482 -34.45 -25.01 24.91
C ILE A 482 -34.07 -25.40 26.34
N GLU A 483 -35.03 -25.42 27.27
CA GLU A 483 -34.78 -25.81 28.67
C GLU A 483 -34.40 -27.29 28.81
N ASN A 484 -34.91 -28.15 27.92
CA ASN A 484 -34.62 -29.59 27.91
C ASN A 484 -33.24 -29.96 27.35
N LEU A 485 -32.53 -29.04 26.70
CA LEU A 485 -31.16 -29.28 26.21
C LEU A 485 -30.21 -29.54 27.41
N LYS A 486 -29.51 -30.68 27.37
CA LYS A 486 -28.58 -31.12 28.42
C LYS A 486 -27.49 -32.04 27.86
N VAL A 487 -26.35 -32.06 28.55
CA VAL A 487 -25.16 -32.90 28.25
C VAL A 487 -25.27 -34.30 28.82
#